data_AF-D3B9P5-F1
#
_entry.id   AF-D3B9P5-F1
#
_cell.length_a   1.000
_cell.length_b   1.000
_cell.length_c   1.000
_cell.angle_alpha   90.00
_cell.angle_beta   90.00
_cell.angle_gamma   90.00
#
_symmetry.space_group_name_H-M   'P 1'
#
loop_
_entity.id
_entity.type
_entity.pdbx_description
1 polymer ?
#
loop_
_entity_poly.entity_id
_entity_poly.type
_entity_poly.pdbx_seq_one_letter_code
_entity_poly.pdbx_strand_id
1 'polypeptide(L)'
;MPFKKNNNKHKKQNHKKVQDVYYGNKEVQERWDPKKTTLENYALMGLKFQNTTRDSERRQQALEKLNMVEKPIDLKVEPEAPRVERGQTFSDQHYYRDLILKYNDDYEKMKMDHKINYMQKTAKQLENGCKRFIVLYGHPLMPNVEEKVEEKKVEKQVKPVEEKQKPKQQQQQTTPNKRKPKRQSQIKEKVVEVQQVTETLNTTTTTTAKPQQPAAAKRANKRKTTTATTTESNKAAPVPTTSTTTTTKTIKKTNPKSV
;
A
#
# COMPACT_ATOMS: atom_id res chain seq x y z
N MET A 1 -30.10 -44.22 9.97
CA MET A 1 -28.67 -44.45 10.24
C MET A 1 -28.26 -43.73 11.52
N PRO A 2 -27.77 -44.41 12.57
CA PRO A 2 -27.38 -43.76 13.81
C PRO A 2 -25.98 -43.12 13.68
N PHE A 3 -25.85 -41.85 14.09
CA PHE A 3 -24.58 -41.13 14.13
C PHE A 3 -23.66 -41.73 15.20
N LYS A 4 -22.52 -42.31 14.79
CA LYS A 4 -21.46 -42.77 15.69
C LYS A 4 -20.96 -41.60 16.52
N LYS A 5 -21.09 -41.70 17.86
CA LYS A 5 -20.49 -40.77 18.81
C LYS A 5 -18.96 -40.91 18.72
N ASN A 6 -18.29 -39.88 18.20
CA ASN A 6 -16.84 -39.83 18.17
C ASN A 6 -16.32 -39.63 19.59
N ASN A 7 -15.90 -40.72 20.23
CA ASN A 7 -15.13 -40.70 21.48
C ASN A 7 -13.72 -40.18 21.19
N ASN A 8 -13.59 -38.88 20.95
CA ASN A 8 -12.31 -38.20 20.88
C ASN A 8 -11.75 -38.12 22.31
N LYS A 9 -11.12 -39.21 22.77
CA LYS A 9 -10.25 -39.21 23.94
C LYS A 9 -9.13 -38.23 23.61
N HIS A 10 -9.24 -36.99 24.08
CA HIS A 10 -8.16 -36.01 24.00
C HIS A 10 -6.93 -36.61 24.68
N LYS A 11 -6.01 -37.14 23.86
CA LYS A 11 -4.68 -37.55 24.32
C LYS A 11 -4.10 -36.33 25.01
N LYS A 12 -3.93 -36.41 26.34
CA LYS A 12 -3.25 -35.40 27.15
C LYS A 12 -1.85 -35.26 26.55
N GLN A 13 -1.64 -34.25 25.71
CA GLN A 13 -0.33 -33.98 25.15
C GLN A 13 0.58 -33.67 26.33
N ASN A 14 1.67 -34.42 26.45
CA ASN A 14 2.69 -34.18 27.46
C ASN A 14 3.31 -32.80 27.21
N HIS A 15 2.79 -31.76 27.87
CA HIS A 15 3.34 -30.39 27.85
C HIS A 15 4.73 -30.27 28.54
N LYS A 16 5.47 -31.37 28.70
CA LYS A 16 6.73 -31.44 29.46
C LYS A 16 7.96 -30.95 28.69
N LYS A 17 7.78 -30.36 27.51
CA LYS A 17 8.84 -29.61 26.84
C LYS A 17 8.35 -28.17 26.68
N VAL A 18 8.41 -27.42 27.79
CA VAL A 18 8.42 -25.96 27.69
C VAL A 18 9.73 -25.67 26.96
N GLN A 19 9.64 -25.39 25.66
CA GLN A 19 10.79 -24.89 24.93
C GLN A 19 11.21 -23.60 25.63
N ASP A 20 12.50 -23.46 25.94
CA ASP A 20 13.04 -22.19 26.39
C ASP A 20 12.70 -21.16 25.32
N VAL A 21 11.74 -20.30 25.62
CA VAL A 21 11.31 -19.25 24.71
C VAL A 21 12.45 -18.24 24.71
N TYR A 22 13.24 -18.25 23.64
CA TYR A 22 14.30 -17.26 23.47
C TYR A 22 13.64 -15.91 23.20
N TYR A 23 13.69 -15.00 24.17
CA TYR A 23 13.24 -13.63 24.02
C TYR A 23 14.39 -12.80 23.45
N GLY A 24 14.25 -12.25 22.25
CA GLY A 24 15.32 -11.49 21.60
C GLY A 24 15.74 -10.22 22.35
N ASN A 25 14.93 -9.73 23.29
CA ASN A 25 15.22 -8.56 24.12
C ASN A 25 15.37 -8.95 25.60
N LYS A 26 16.49 -8.55 26.21
CA LYS A 26 16.82 -8.84 27.61
C LYS A 26 15.79 -8.28 28.59
N GLU A 27 15.22 -7.10 28.32
CA GLU A 27 14.23 -6.46 29.20
C GLU A 27 12.92 -7.27 29.26
N VAL A 28 12.54 -7.88 28.14
CA VAL A 28 11.38 -8.77 28.07
C VAL A 28 11.65 -10.05 28.85
N GLN A 29 12.87 -10.60 28.71
CA GLN A 29 13.28 -11.82 29.42
C GLN A 29 13.29 -11.63 30.94
N GLU A 30 13.78 -10.48 31.44
CA GLU A 30 13.84 -10.17 32.87
C GLU A 30 12.45 -10.02 33.51
N ARG A 31 11.48 -9.46 32.77
CA ARG A 31 10.10 -9.28 33.26
C ARG A 31 9.20 -10.49 33.00
N TRP A 32 9.68 -11.50 32.28
CA TRP A 32 8.90 -12.68 31.93
C TRP A 32 8.73 -13.64 33.12
N ASP A 33 7.48 -13.93 33.50
CA ASP A 33 7.18 -14.93 34.53
C ASP A 33 6.68 -16.23 33.89
N PRO A 34 7.43 -17.35 33.98
CA PRO A 34 7.02 -18.63 33.39
C PRO A 34 5.77 -19.24 34.04
N LYS A 35 5.34 -18.73 35.21
CA LYS A 35 4.12 -19.18 35.89
C LYS A 35 2.85 -18.53 35.34
N LYS A 36 2.99 -17.42 34.62
CA LYS A 36 1.86 -16.68 34.04
C LYS A 36 1.63 -17.10 32.60
N THR A 37 0.41 -16.90 32.13
CA THR A 37 0.11 -17.12 30.72
C THR A 37 0.81 -16.06 29.87
N THR A 38 1.07 -16.39 28.60
CA THR A 38 1.67 -15.46 27.64
C THR A 38 0.88 -14.15 27.58
N LEU A 39 -0.45 -14.21 27.54
CA LEU A 39 -1.30 -13.02 27.46
C LEU A 39 -1.19 -12.13 28.72
N GLU A 40 -1.15 -12.75 29.90
CA GLU A 40 -0.95 -12.04 31.18
C GLU A 40 0.43 -11.35 31.25
N ASN A 41 1.49 -12.02 30.81
CA ASN A 41 2.83 -11.42 30.76
C ASN A 41 2.88 -10.22 29.82
N TYR A 42 2.31 -10.34 28.62
CA TYR A 42 2.22 -9.22 27.68
C TYR A 42 1.42 -8.06 28.27
N ALA A 43 0.29 -8.35 28.91
CA ALA A 43 -0.54 -7.34 29.56
C ALA A 43 0.23 -6.59 30.66
N LEU A 44 1.00 -7.30 31.49
CA LEU A 44 1.82 -6.70 32.53
C LEU A 44 2.93 -5.80 31.97
N MET A 45 3.53 -6.20 30.85
CA MET A 45 4.57 -5.42 30.16
C MET A 45 4.00 -4.32 29.26
N GLY A 46 2.67 -4.18 29.19
CA GLY A 46 1.98 -3.25 28.30
C GLY A 46 2.08 -3.58 26.80
N LEU A 47 2.50 -4.80 26.47
CA LEU A 47 2.64 -5.28 25.11
C LEU A 47 1.34 -5.90 24.58
N LYS A 48 1.14 -5.85 23.27
CA LYS A 48 0.02 -6.52 22.60
C LYS A 48 0.42 -7.94 22.19
N PHE A 49 -0.44 -8.91 22.46
CA PHE A 49 -0.21 -10.31 22.08
C PHE A 49 -0.42 -10.54 20.57
N GLN A 50 -1.42 -9.89 19.97
CA GLN A 50 -1.67 -9.87 18.54
C GLN A 50 -1.87 -8.42 18.05
N ASN A 51 -1.80 -8.21 16.74
CA ASN A 51 -2.05 -6.90 16.13
C ASN A 51 -3.52 -6.78 15.70
N THR A 52 -4.46 -7.09 16.60
CA THR A 52 -5.90 -6.98 16.36
C THR A 52 -6.53 -5.96 17.30
N THR A 53 -7.66 -5.39 16.89
CA THR A 53 -8.42 -4.43 17.71
C THR A 53 -8.99 -5.08 18.98
N ARG A 54 -9.21 -6.40 18.98
CA ARG A 54 -9.74 -7.16 20.12
C ARG A 54 -8.73 -7.40 21.24
N ASP A 55 -7.47 -7.08 21.02
CA ASP A 55 -6.41 -7.35 22.00
C ASP A 55 -6.46 -6.39 23.20
N SER A 56 -7.03 -5.20 23.07
CA SER A 56 -7.18 -4.26 24.18
C SER A 56 -8.10 -4.80 25.28
N GLU A 57 -9.27 -5.31 24.92
CA GLU A 57 -10.24 -5.88 25.85
C GLU A 57 -9.67 -7.11 26.57
N ARG A 58 -9.01 -8.00 25.81
CA ARG A 58 -8.36 -9.19 26.39
C ARG A 58 -7.23 -8.82 27.34
N ARG A 59 -6.47 -7.78 27.01
CA ARG A 59 -5.41 -7.25 27.89
C ARG A 59 -5.99 -6.76 29.21
N GLN A 60 -7.07 -5.99 29.17
CA GLN A 60 -7.75 -5.49 30.37
C GLN A 60 -8.27 -6.65 31.24
N GLN A 61 -8.95 -7.62 30.63
CA GLN A 61 -9.45 -8.82 31.34
C GLN A 61 -8.32 -9.58 32.06
N ALA A 62 -7.13 -9.66 31.46
CA ALA A 62 -5.99 -10.32 32.09
C ALA A 62 -5.38 -9.51 33.25
N LEU A 63 -5.35 -8.18 33.14
CA LEU A 63 -4.93 -7.30 34.23
C LEU A 63 -5.89 -7.37 35.41
N GLU A 64 -7.20 -7.34 35.14
CA GLU A 64 -8.26 -7.49 36.13
C GLU A 64 -8.19 -8.84 36.83
N LYS A 65 -8.01 -9.93 36.07
CA LYS A 65 -7.85 -11.28 36.63
C LYS A 65 -6.67 -11.38 37.60
N LEU A 66 -5.60 -10.63 37.36
CA LEU A 66 -4.41 -10.61 38.20
C LEU A 66 -4.45 -9.53 39.28
N ASN A 67 -5.41 -8.60 39.24
CA ASN A 67 -5.44 -7.38 40.07
C ASN A 67 -4.11 -6.60 40.01
N MET A 68 -3.49 -6.52 38.83
CA MET A 68 -2.21 -5.84 38.63
C MET A 68 -2.36 -4.64 37.69
N VAL A 69 -1.56 -3.60 37.95
CA VAL A 69 -1.46 -2.42 37.08
C VAL A 69 -0.37 -2.67 36.01
N GLU A 70 -0.65 -2.26 34.78
CA GLU A 70 0.27 -2.33 33.64
C GLU A 70 1.56 -1.54 33.92
N LYS A 71 2.71 -2.18 33.69
CA LYS A 71 4.05 -1.56 33.79
C LYS A 71 4.71 -1.65 32.41
N PRO A 72 4.48 -0.66 31.53
CA PRO A 72 4.99 -0.71 30.17
C PRO A 72 6.52 -0.86 30.14
N ILE A 73 7.02 -1.65 29.19
CA ILE A 73 8.45 -1.74 28.88
C ILE A 73 8.80 -0.66 27.85
N ASP A 74 9.87 0.09 28.13
CA ASP A 74 10.47 1.03 27.18
C ASP A 74 11.34 0.28 26.17
N LEU A 75 10.69 -0.42 25.23
CA LEU A 75 11.40 -1.08 24.14
C LEU A 75 12.03 0.00 23.25
N LYS A 76 13.37 0.14 23.30
CA LYS A 76 14.14 0.90 22.32
C LYS A 76 14.11 0.17 20.98
N VAL A 77 13.02 0.33 20.24
CA VAL A 77 12.91 -0.15 18.85
C VAL A 77 13.64 0.88 18.01
N GLU A 78 14.81 0.51 17.49
CA GLU A 78 15.46 1.30 16.45
C GLU A 78 14.46 1.46 15.29
N PRO A 79 14.18 2.69 14.82
CA PRO A 79 13.21 2.90 13.76
C PRO A 79 13.61 2.03 12.56
N GLU A 80 12.66 1.25 12.04
CA GLU A 80 12.92 0.45 10.84
C GLU A 80 13.43 1.38 9.74
N ALA A 81 14.60 1.08 9.18
CA ALA A 81 15.13 1.83 8.05
C ALA A 81 14.02 1.91 6.98
N PRO A 82 13.80 3.08 6.36
CA PRO A 82 12.73 3.25 5.38
C PRO A 82 12.90 2.17 4.31
N ARG A 83 11.82 1.41 4.06
CA ARG A 83 11.86 0.36 3.05
C ARG A 83 12.19 1.00 1.72
N VAL A 84 13.32 0.61 1.12
CA VAL A 84 13.69 1.06 -0.22
C VAL A 84 12.57 0.66 -1.16
N GLU A 85 11.89 1.64 -1.74
CA GLU A 85 10.86 1.38 -2.73
C GLU A 85 11.51 0.68 -3.91
N ARG A 86 11.02 -0.52 -4.23
CA ARG A 86 11.51 -1.21 -5.42
C ARG A 86 11.13 -0.35 -6.62
N GLY A 87 12.11 0.10 -7.38
CA GLY A 87 11.88 0.80 -8.64
C GLY A 87 11.12 -0.08 -9.64
N GLN A 88 10.65 0.54 -10.72
CA GLN A 88 10.05 -0.19 -11.82
C GLN A 88 11.15 -0.67 -12.79
N THR A 89 10.94 -1.82 -13.44
CA THR A 89 11.93 -2.33 -14.40
C THR A 89 12.06 -1.38 -15.60
N PHE A 90 13.22 -1.33 -16.24
CA PHE A 90 13.43 -0.47 -17.41
C PHE A 90 12.43 -0.76 -18.55
N SER A 91 12.11 -2.04 -18.76
CA SER A 91 11.10 -2.45 -19.75
C SER A 91 9.70 -1.92 -19.40
N ASP A 92 9.31 -1.99 -18.13
CA ASP A 92 8.02 -1.46 -17.68
C ASP A 92 7.96 0.07 -17.82
N GLN A 93 9.06 0.77 -17.55
CA GLN A 93 9.13 2.23 -17.69
C GLN A 93 8.80 2.68 -19.11
N HIS A 94 9.44 2.08 -20.12
CA HIS A 94 9.15 2.36 -21.52
C HIS A 94 7.71 2.01 -21.89
N TYR A 95 7.23 0.86 -21.43
CA TYR A 95 5.87 0.41 -21.67
C TYR A 95 4.81 1.41 -21.16
N TYR A 96 4.94 1.89 -19.92
CA TYR A 96 4.00 2.87 -19.37
C TYR A 96 4.18 4.27 -19.97
N ARG A 97 5.41 4.66 -20.31
CA ARG A 97 5.68 5.92 -21.01
C ARG A 97 4.92 6.02 -22.33
N ASP A 98 5.01 4.98 -23.17
CA ASP A 98 4.36 4.97 -24.49
C ASP A 98 2.83 5.00 -24.38
N LEU A 99 2.28 4.31 -23.38
CA LEU A 99 0.84 4.35 -23.09
C LEU A 99 0.38 5.74 -22.66
N ILE A 100 1.08 6.37 -21.72
CA ILE A 100 0.73 7.71 -21.22
C ILE A 100 0.88 8.75 -22.34
N LEU A 101 1.91 8.65 -23.19
CA LEU A 101 2.11 9.57 -24.31
C LEU A 101 0.96 9.54 -25.33
N LYS A 102 0.33 8.38 -25.54
CA LYS A 102 -0.74 8.23 -26.53
C LYS A 102 -2.14 8.48 -25.97
N TYR A 103 -2.41 8.04 -24.74
CA TYR A 103 -3.75 8.01 -24.17
C TYR A 103 -3.93 8.86 -22.91
N ASN A 104 -2.86 9.50 -22.40
CA ASN A 104 -2.86 10.29 -21.17
C ASN A 104 -3.36 9.46 -19.96
N ASP A 105 -4.56 9.76 -19.44
CA ASP A 105 -5.18 9.07 -18.31
C ASP A 105 -6.39 8.21 -18.70
N ASP A 106 -6.64 8.01 -20.01
CA ASP A 106 -7.78 7.19 -20.49
C ASP A 106 -7.45 5.68 -20.43
N TYR A 107 -7.48 5.09 -19.23
CA TYR A 107 -7.08 3.69 -19.01
C TYR A 107 -7.97 2.66 -19.73
N GLU A 108 -9.25 2.96 -19.98
CA GLU A 108 -10.12 2.07 -20.77
C GLU A 108 -9.69 2.03 -22.25
N LYS A 109 -9.23 3.15 -22.82
CA LYS A 109 -8.69 3.19 -24.18
C LYS A 109 -7.35 2.45 -24.26
N MET A 110 -6.48 2.64 -23.25
CA MET A 110 -5.21 1.91 -23.16
C MET A 110 -5.43 0.40 -23.10
N LYS A 111 -6.44 -0.06 -22.34
CA LYS A 111 -6.80 -1.46 -22.24
C LYS A 111 -7.17 -2.05 -23.60
N MET A 112 -7.94 -1.31 -24.41
CA MET A 112 -8.40 -1.76 -25.73
C MET A 112 -7.31 -1.72 -26.81
N ASP A 113 -6.23 -0.96 -26.62
CA ASP A 113 -5.13 -0.90 -27.58
C ASP A 113 -4.20 -2.12 -27.44
N HIS A 114 -4.59 -3.24 -28.07
CA HIS A 114 -3.82 -4.47 -28.04
C HIS A 114 -2.41 -4.34 -28.67
N LYS A 115 -2.14 -3.29 -29.46
CA LYS A 115 -0.83 -3.07 -30.08
C LYS A 115 0.18 -2.57 -29.06
N ILE A 116 -0.21 -1.61 -28.23
CA ILE A 116 0.67 -1.03 -27.21
C ILE A 116 0.55 -1.83 -25.91
N ASN A 117 -0.67 -2.21 -25.51
CA ASN A 117 -0.93 -3.09 -24.37
C ASN A 117 -0.70 -4.57 -24.73
N TYR A 118 0.51 -4.91 -25.17
CA TYR A 118 0.88 -6.28 -25.56
C TYR A 118 0.80 -7.27 -24.37
N MET A 119 0.90 -6.76 -23.13
CA MET A 119 0.75 -7.55 -21.90
C MET A 119 -0.72 -7.80 -21.52
N GLN A 120 -1.68 -7.23 -22.25
CA GLN A 120 -3.12 -7.35 -22.00
C GLN A 120 -3.50 -7.00 -20.55
N LYS A 121 -2.84 -5.98 -19.97
CA LYS A 121 -3.12 -5.51 -18.62
C LYS A 121 -4.55 -4.95 -18.56
N THR A 122 -5.23 -5.25 -17.45
CA THR A 122 -6.55 -4.67 -17.14
C THR A 122 -6.42 -3.16 -16.88
N ALA A 123 -7.51 -2.40 -17.08
CA ALA A 123 -7.50 -0.95 -16.87
C ALA A 123 -6.99 -0.56 -15.47
N LYS A 124 -7.38 -1.31 -14.43
CA LYS A 124 -6.91 -1.11 -13.05
C LYS A 124 -5.41 -1.37 -12.87
N GLN A 125 -4.84 -2.36 -13.58
CA GLN A 125 -3.40 -2.62 -13.54
C GLN A 125 -2.61 -1.54 -14.29
N LEU A 126 -3.18 -1.01 -15.37
CA LEU A 126 -2.61 0.13 -16.10
C LEU A 126 -2.63 1.38 -15.24
N GLU A 127 -3.76 1.70 -14.61
CA GLU A 127 -3.90 2.81 -13.67
C GLU A 127 -2.84 2.75 -12.55
N ASN A 128 -2.73 1.61 -11.86
CA ASN A 128 -1.74 1.42 -10.80
C ASN A 128 -0.30 1.54 -11.31
N GLY A 129 -0.04 1.01 -12.51
CA GLY A 129 1.28 1.05 -13.14
C GLY A 129 1.69 2.46 -13.57
N CYS A 130 0.79 3.18 -14.24
CA CYS A 130 1.00 4.57 -14.65
C CYS A 130 1.14 5.50 -13.45
N LYS A 131 0.30 5.35 -12.41
CA LYS A 131 0.43 6.13 -11.17
C LYS A 131 1.80 5.93 -10.51
N ARG A 132 2.24 4.68 -10.40
CA ARG A 132 3.56 4.37 -9.85
C ARG A 132 4.68 4.95 -10.72
N PHE A 133 4.55 4.88 -12.04
CA PHE A 133 5.49 5.48 -12.97
C PHE A 133 5.58 7.01 -12.78
N ILE A 134 4.44 7.70 -12.68
CA ILE A 134 4.39 9.15 -12.49
C ILE A 134 5.01 9.57 -11.14
N VAL A 135 4.75 8.82 -10.07
CA VAL A 135 5.33 9.11 -8.73
C VAL A 135 6.85 8.94 -8.73
N LEU A 136 7.37 7.92 -9.42
CA LEU A 136 8.80 7.59 -9.40
C LEU A 136 9.63 8.38 -10.43
N TYR A 137 9.07 8.65 -11.61
CA TYR A 137 9.80 9.18 -12.76
C TYR A 137 9.25 10.50 -13.31
N GLY A 138 8.09 10.95 -12.81
CA GLY A 138 7.40 12.16 -13.30
C GLY A 138 6.47 11.88 -14.48
N HIS A 139 5.64 12.89 -14.81
CA HIS A 139 4.69 12.79 -15.91
C HIS A 139 5.37 13.13 -17.24
N PRO A 140 5.37 12.23 -18.26
CA PRO A 140 6.15 12.43 -19.49
C PRO A 140 5.64 13.55 -20.42
N LEU A 141 4.46 14.10 -20.12
CA LEU A 141 3.82 15.19 -20.88
C LEU A 141 3.97 16.55 -20.21
N MET A 142 4.40 16.57 -18.95
CA MET A 142 4.86 17.80 -18.32
C MET A 142 6.30 17.96 -18.80
N PRO A 143 6.58 18.84 -19.79
CA PRO A 143 7.97 19.17 -20.10
C PRO A 143 8.60 19.62 -18.78
N ASN A 144 9.75 19.06 -18.43
CA ASN A 144 10.49 19.48 -17.25
C ASN A 144 10.60 21.00 -17.32
N VAL A 145 9.90 21.68 -16.40
CA VAL A 145 9.85 23.14 -16.36
C VAL A 145 11.28 23.70 -16.24
N GLU A 146 12.19 22.91 -15.69
CA GLU A 146 13.63 23.16 -15.57
C GLU A 146 14.33 23.32 -16.93
N GLU A 147 14.06 22.47 -17.94
CA GLU A 147 14.70 22.59 -19.27
C GLU A 147 14.26 23.86 -20.01
N LYS A 148 12.99 24.28 -19.86
CA LYS A 148 12.51 25.55 -20.45
C LYS A 148 13.11 26.79 -19.79
N VAL A 149 13.59 26.69 -18.55
CA VAL A 149 14.28 27.80 -17.87
C VAL A 149 15.72 27.94 -18.37
N GLU A 150 16.38 26.83 -18.69
CA GLU A 150 17.75 26.84 -19.24
C GLU A 150 17.80 27.35 -20.68
N GLU A 151 16.88 26.91 -21.55
CA GLU A 151 16.83 27.40 -22.95
C GLU A 151 16.59 28.92 -23.02
N LYS A 152 15.71 29.47 -22.17
CA LYS A 152 15.48 30.92 -22.08
C LYS A 152 16.66 31.71 -21.52
N LYS A 153 17.51 31.09 -20.68
CA LYS A 153 18.74 31.70 -20.18
C LYS A 153 19.84 31.74 -21.25
N VAL A 154 19.93 30.72 -22.10
CA VAL A 154 20.88 30.69 -23.22
C VAL A 154 20.45 31.69 -24.31
N GLU A 155 19.16 31.77 -24.64
CA GLU A 155 18.68 32.71 -25.67
C GLU A 155 18.84 34.20 -25.28
N LYS A 156 18.80 34.51 -23.98
CA LYS A 156 19.09 35.87 -23.48
C LYS A 156 20.58 36.23 -23.49
N GLN A 157 21.50 35.27 -23.52
CA GLN A 157 22.93 35.53 -23.56
C GLN A 157 23.51 35.63 -24.98
N VAL A 158 22.83 35.09 -26.00
CA VAL A 158 23.32 35.14 -27.40
C VAL A 158 22.86 36.41 -28.15
N LYS A 159 21.79 37.08 -27.71
CA LYS A 159 21.25 38.28 -28.38
C LYS A 159 21.99 39.63 -28.21
N PRO A 160 23.03 39.84 -27.36
CA PRO A 160 23.72 41.14 -27.32
C PRO A 160 24.94 41.30 -28.25
N VAL A 161 25.40 40.28 -28.98
CA VAL A 161 26.72 40.33 -29.65
C VAL A 161 26.66 40.63 -31.16
N GLU A 162 25.50 40.51 -31.81
CA GLU A 162 25.40 40.67 -33.28
C GLU A 162 25.17 42.11 -33.78
N GLU A 163 25.08 43.13 -32.91
CA GLU A 163 24.83 44.52 -33.35
C GLU A 163 26.08 45.42 -33.37
N LYS A 164 27.29 44.87 -33.24
CA LYS A 164 28.53 45.65 -33.37
C LYS A 164 29.61 44.91 -34.15
N GLN A 165 29.39 44.71 -35.44
CA GLN A 165 30.49 44.60 -36.42
C GLN A 165 29.96 44.76 -37.86
N LYS A 166 29.83 46.02 -38.29
CA LYS A 166 29.95 46.39 -39.70
C LYS A 166 31.38 46.88 -39.94
N PRO A 167 32.11 46.28 -40.88
CA PRO A 167 33.02 47.04 -41.72
C PRO A 167 32.60 46.96 -43.19
N LYS A 168 32.67 48.13 -43.84
CA LYS A 168 32.66 48.30 -45.31
C LYS A 168 33.91 47.68 -45.92
N GLN A 169 33.77 47.09 -47.11
CA GLN A 169 34.60 47.23 -48.34
C GLN A 169 34.41 45.96 -49.20
N GLN A 170 33.71 46.05 -50.33
CA GLN A 170 34.18 46.38 -51.69
C GLN A 170 34.99 45.27 -52.39
N GLN A 171 34.32 44.71 -53.41
CA GLN A 171 34.77 44.47 -54.79
C GLN A 171 35.64 43.26 -55.18
N GLN A 172 35.08 42.53 -56.19
CA GLN A 172 35.74 41.83 -57.31
C GLN A 172 36.43 40.47 -56.97
N GLN A 173 36.30 39.35 -57.68
CA GLN A 173 36.06 39.03 -59.11
C GLN A 173 35.74 37.52 -59.28
N THR A 174 34.87 37.17 -60.25
CA THR A 174 34.88 36.04 -61.24
C THR A 174 35.52 34.67 -60.86
N THR A 175 34.95 33.47 -61.06
CA THR A 175 34.35 32.82 -62.27
C THR A 175 33.86 31.37 -61.93
N PRO A 176 33.20 30.63 -62.85
CA PRO A 176 32.20 29.61 -62.54
C PRO A 176 32.69 28.15 -62.71
N ASN A 177 32.02 27.17 -62.08
CA ASN A 177 31.84 25.89 -62.77
C ASN A 177 30.58 25.11 -62.39
N LYS A 178 29.99 24.55 -63.45
CA LYS A 178 28.75 23.79 -63.57
C LYS A 178 28.91 22.38 -62.97
N ARG A 179 27.84 21.83 -62.39
CA ARG A 179 27.02 20.75 -63.00
C ARG A 179 25.99 20.19 -62.00
N LYS A 180 24.71 20.30 -62.37
CA LYS A 180 23.59 19.42 -61.94
C LYS A 180 23.67 18.10 -62.75
N PRO A 181 22.96 17.02 -62.35
CA PRO A 181 21.52 16.86 -62.68
C PRO A 181 20.70 16.43 -61.45
N LYS A 182 19.51 16.97 -61.20
CA LYS A 182 18.20 16.66 -61.84
C LYS A 182 17.73 15.23 -61.55
N ARG A 183 16.81 15.08 -60.60
CA ARG A 183 15.74 14.08 -60.71
C ARG A 183 14.44 14.59 -60.10
N GLN A 184 13.46 14.72 -61.00
CA GLN A 184 12.06 15.05 -60.76
C GLN A 184 11.28 13.76 -60.46
N SER A 185 10.31 13.86 -59.56
CA SER A 185 8.98 13.21 -59.61
C SER A 185 8.25 13.61 -58.33
N GLN A 186 7.42 14.66 -58.32
CA GLN A 186 5.99 14.63 -58.67
C GLN A 186 5.21 13.49 -58.00
N ILE A 187 4.60 13.74 -56.84
CA ILE A 187 3.30 13.18 -56.40
C ILE A 187 2.64 14.28 -55.54
N LYS A 188 1.86 15.15 -56.19
CA LYS A 188 0.37 15.18 -56.18
C LYS A 188 -0.23 15.65 -54.85
N GLU A 189 -0.67 16.90 -54.89
CA GLU A 189 -1.70 17.50 -54.06
C GLU A 189 -2.97 16.63 -54.04
N LYS A 190 -3.61 16.56 -52.88
CA LYS A 190 -5.07 16.46 -52.82
C LYS A 190 -5.59 17.32 -51.68
N VAL A 191 -6.01 18.51 -52.07
CA VAL A 191 -6.96 19.36 -51.35
C VAL A 191 -8.30 18.63 -51.30
N VAL A 192 -8.85 18.42 -50.11
CA VAL A 192 -10.29 18.33 -49.90
C VAL A 192 -10.60 19.19 -48.68
N GLU A 193 -10.95 20.41 -49.00
CA GLU A 193 -11.82 21.30 -48.25
C GLU A 193 -13.22 20.67 -48.15
N VAL A 194 -13.98 21.10 -47.12
CA VAL A 194 -15.45 21.25 -47.09
C VAL A 194 -16.13 20.60 -45.87
N GLN A 195 -16.75 21.52 -45.10
CA GLN A 195 -17.96 21.45 -44.27
C GLN A 195 -17.90 21.00 -42.81
N GLN A 196 -17.92 22.05 -41.98
CA GLN A 196 -18.75 22.16 -40.78
C GLN A 196 -20.21 21.74 -41.05
N VAL A 197 -20.76 20.92 -40.17
CA VAL A 197 -22.21 20.81 -39.94
C VAL A 197 -22.43 20.79 -38.43
N THR A 198 -23.00 21.87 -37.94
CA THR A 198 -23.79 21.96 -36.72
C THR A 198 -25.04 21.07 -36.87
N GLU A 199 -25.45 20.35 -35.82
CA GLU A 199 -26.82 20.40 -35.26
C GLU A 199 -27.18 19.17 -34.38
N THR A 200 -27.81 19.54 -33.26
CA THR A 200 -28.97 18.96 -32.57
C THR A 200 -28.93 17.57 -31.89
N LEU A 201 -29.19 17.68 -30.58
CA LEU A 201 -29.97 16.79 -29.72
C LEU A 201 -31.03 15.96 -30.47
N ASN A 202 -31.18 14.68 -30.11
CA ASN A 202 -32.48 14.03 -29.97
C ASN A 202 -32.43 12.81 -29.03
N THR A 203 -33.25 12.90 -27.99
CA THR A 203 -33.86 11.82 -27.21
C THR A 203 -34.68 10.89 -28.10
N THR A 204 -34.61 9.55 -27.92
CA THR A 204 -35.79 8.72 -27.61
C THR A 204 -35.45 7.26 -27.31
N THR A 205 -36.20 6.75 -26.34
CA THR A 205 -36.45 5.38 -25.89
C THR A 205 -36.75 4.36 -26.99
N THR A 206 -36.31 3.10 -26.82
CA THR A 206 -37.17 1.95 -27.16
C THR A 206 -36.85 0.71 -26.32
N THR A 207 -37.86 0.33 -25.55
CA THR A 207 -38.20 -0.97 -24.95
C THR A 207 -38.23 -2.11 -25.96
N THR A 208 -37.71 -3.29 -25.60
CA THR A 208 -38.11 -4.68 -25.98
C THR A 208 -36.90 -5.61 -25.76
N ALA A 209 -36.96 -6.90 -25.48
CA ALA A 209 -37.95 -7.80 -24.92
C ALA A 209 -37.17 -9.04 -24.44
N LYS A 210 -37.55 -9.52 -23.26
CA LYS A 210 -37.26 -10.82 -22.62
C LYS A 210 -37.15 -12.01 -23.59
N PRO A 211 -36.26 -12.98 -23.30
CA PRO A 211 -36.74 -14.36 -23.17
C PRO A 211 -36.39 -14.98 -21.81
N GLN A 212 -37.35 -15.73 -21.29
CA GLN A 212 -37.25 -16.62 -20.13
C GLN A 212 -36.10 -17.62 -20.29
N GLN A 213 -35.31 -17.79 -19.22
CA GLN A 213 -34.66 -19.07 -18.92
C GLN A 213 -34.99 -19.50 -17.48
N PRO A 214 -35.23 -20.79 -17.24
CA PRO A 214 -35.71 -21.31 -15.97
C PRO A 214 -34.60 -21.51 -14.92
N ALA A 215 -34.90 -21.04 -13.71
CA ALA A 215 -34.60 -21.64 -12.40
C ALA A 215 -33.24 -22.35 -12.19
N ALA A 216 -32.21 -21.58 -11.84
CA ALA A 216 -31.08 -22.08 -11.06
C ALA A 216 -31.31 -21.78 -9.57
N ALA A 217 -31.43 -22.85 -8.78
CA ALA A 217 -31.71 -22.84 -7.35
C ALA A 217 -30.62 -22.09 -6.54
N LYS A 218 -30.95 -20.91 -6.02
CA LYS A 218 -30.16 -20.25 -4.98
C LYS A 218 -30.47 -20.89 -3.62
N ARG A 219 -29.53 -21.71 -3.12
CA ARG A 219 -29.49 -22.15 -1.72
C ARG A 219 -29.26 -20.93 -0.81
N ALA A 220 -30.34 -20.38 -0.28
CA ALA A 220 -30.32 -19.39 0.78
C ALA A 220 -30.00 -20.08 2.11
N ASN A 221 -28.76 -19.93 2.60
CA ASN A 221 -28.41 -20.26 3.98
C ASN A 221 -28.96 -19.17 4.91
N LYS A 222 -30.23 -19.32 5.32
CA LYS A 222 -30.78 -18.59 6.48
C LYS A 222 -30.11 -19.13 7.74
N ARG A 223 -29.18 -18.34 8.29
CA ARG A 223 -28.69 -18.48 9.67
C ARG A 223 -29.87 -18.31 10.62
N LYS A 224 -30.21 -19.37 11.37
CA LYS A 224 -31.09 -19.28 12.53
C LYS A 224 -30.32 -18.59 13.66
N THR A 225 -30.73 -17.38 14.01
CA THR A 225 -30.46 -16.76 15.31
C THR A 225 -31.42 -17.34 16.31
N THR A 226 -30.94 -18.22 17.18
CA THR A 226 -31.66 -18.64 18.39
C THR A 226 -31.19 -17.74 19.53
N THR A 227 -32.04 -16.80 19.90
CA THR A 227 -32.02 -16.10 21.19
C THR A 227 -32.38 -17.10 22.27
N ALA A 228 -31.42 -17.47 23.11
CA ALA A 228 -31.66 -18.19 24.36
C ALA A 228 -31.62 -17.17 25.51
N THR A 229 -32.81 -16.90 26.01
CA THR A 229 -33.13 -16.08 27.18
C THR A 229 -33.17 -17.00 28.39
N THR A 230 -32.11 -17.05 29.21
CA THR A 230 -32.07 -17.56 30.60
C THR A 230 -30.70 -17.07 31.11
N THR A 231 -30.53 -16.42 32.25
CA THR A 231 -30.70 -17.00 33.59
C THR A 231 -30.52 -15.92 34.67
N GLU A 232 -31.46 -15.94 35.62
CA GLU A 232 -31.37 -15.62 37.05
C GLU A 232 -30.62 -14.39 37.55
N SER A 233 -31.42 -13.42 38.00
CA SER A 233 -31.12 -12.53 39.11
C SER A 233 -30.94 -13.33 40.41
N ASN A 234 -29.71 -13.44 40.91
CA ASN A 234 -29.46 -13.80 42.30
C ASN A 234 -28.97 -12.58 43.08
N LYS A 235 -29.81 -12.19 44.03
CA LYS A 235 -29.67 -11.16 45.05
C LYS A 235 -28.83 -11.75 46.18
N ALA A 236 -27.63 -11.23 46.42
CA ALA A 236 -26.89 -11.48 47.65
C ALA A 236 -26.12 -10.24 48.09
N ALA A 237 -26.23 -9.98 49.38
CA ALA A 237 -25.84 -8.78 50.12
C ALA A 237 -24.31 -8.71 50.38
N PRO A 238 -23.82 -7.60 50.99
CA PRO A 238 -22.39 -7.26 51.04
C PRO A 238 -21.66 -7.73 52.32
N VAL A 239 -20.35 -8.06 52.17
CA VAL A 239 -19.21 -7.83 53.12
C VAL A 239 -19.23 -8.71 54.41
N PRO A 240 -18.11 -9.30 54.91
CA PRO A 240 -16.93 -8.55 55.37
C PRO A 240 -15.51 -9.05 55.08
N THR A 241 -14.66 -8.04 55.05
CA THR A 241 -13.21 -7.97 55.16
C THR A 241 -12.57 -8.96 56.14
N THR A 242 -11.55 -9.68 55.70
CA THR A 242 -10.53 -10.27 56.58
C THR A 242 -9.16 -9.66 56.26
N SER A 243 -8.57 -9.11 57.30
CA SER A 243 -7.25 -8.51 57.41
C SER A 243 -6.16 -9.53 57.13
N THR A 244 -5.21 -9.19 56.26
CA THR A 244 -3.95 -9.93 56.11
C THR A 244 -2.86 -9.23 56.92
N THR A 245 -2.29 -10.00 57.83
CA THR A 245 -1.23 -9.64 58.76
C THR A 245 0.10 -9.48 58.02
N THR A 246 0.73 -8.31 58.15
CA THR A 246 2.05 -8.01 57.61
C THR A 246 3.12 -8.67 58.47
N THR A 247 3.67 -9.80 58.04
CA THR A 247 4.84 -10.42 58.69
C THR A 247 6.12 -9.79 58.14
N THR A 248 6.68 -8.86 58.91
CA THR A 248 7.97 -8.19 58.66
C THR A 248 9.11 -9.20 58.82
N LYS A 249 9.78 -9.56 57.72
CA LYS A 249 10.95 -10.44 57.73
C LYS A 249 12.23 -9.61 57.84
N THR A 250 12.76 -9.53 59.05
CA THR A 250 14.06 -8.92 59.37
C THR A 250 15.20 -9.70 58.70
N ILE A 251 15.89 -9.09 57.74
CA ILE A 251 17.09 -9.65 57.11
C ILE A 251 18.32 -9.11 57.85
N LYS A 252 19.02 -9.98 58.57
CA LYS A 252 20.34 -9.71 59.14
C LYS A 252 21.36 -9.56 58.01
N LYS A 253 21.95 -8.37 57.90
CA LYS A 253 23.18 -8.10 57.13
C LYS A 253 24.36 -8.70 57.91
N THR A 254 25.06 -9.67 57.32
CA THR A 254 26.39 -10.08 57.76
C THR A 254 27.42 -9.46 56.83
N ASN A 255 28.27 -8.60 57.38
CA ASN A 255 29.47 -8.04 56.74
C ASN A 255 30.49 -9.15 56.46
N PRO A 256 31.15 -9.18 55.28
CA PRO A 256 32.37 -9.93 55.11
C PRO A 256 33.56 -9.15 55.70
N LYS A 257 34.31 -9.84 56.55
CA LYS A 257 35.58 -9.43 57.16
C LYS A 257 36.66 -9.32 56.07
N SER A 258 37.40 -8.21 56.09
CA SER A 258 38.72 -8.07 55.49
C SER A 258 39.76 -8.88 56.28
N VAL A 259 40.54 -9.72 55.59
CA VAL A 259 41.99 -9.91 55.78
C VAL A 259 42.56 -10.32 54.43
#